data_AF-A0A511W4E3-F1
#
_entry.id   AF-A0A511W4E3-F1
#
_cell.length_a   1.000
_cell.length_b   1.000
_cell.length_c   1.000
_cell.angle_alpha   90.00
_cell.angle_beta   90.00
_cell.angle_gamma   90.00
#
_symmetry.space_group_name_H-M   'P 1'
#
loop_
_entity.id
_entity.type
_entity.pdbx_description
1 polymer ?
#
loop_
_entity_poly.entity_id
_entity_poly.type
_entity_poly.pdbx_seq_one_letter_code
_entity_poly.pdbx_strand_id
1 'polypeptide(L)'
;MKKILIVISIFLLILVIILGIRLITNPLVQSEEEIRENMLKETPMGTQMEDVIEFLEGNEEWEIKSIRYENGFYHQGITPRREIGEKSIRVHMGYYRAFYKFFLRTDVSLYYGFDENGELIEIWVRKMIGSL
;
A
#
# COMPACT_ATOMS: atom_id res chain seq x y z
N MET A 1 -30.65 -30.64 -15.12
CA MET A 1 -30.51 -29.70 -13.98
C MET A 1 -29.33 -30.03 -13.07
N LYS A 2 -29.23 -31.22 -12.45
CA LYS A 2 -28.09 -31.57 -11.56
C LYS A 2 -26.69 -31.39 -12.18
N LYS A 3 -26.50 -31.83 -13.44
CA LYS A 3 -25.22 -31.66 -14.17
C LYS A 3 -24.86 -30.18 -14.41
N ILE A 4 -25.86 -29.33 -14.66
CA ILE A 4 -25.66 -27.88 -14.87
C ILE A 4 -25.26 -27.22 -13.54
N LEU A 5 -25.91 -27.58 -12.43
CA LEU A 5 -25.55 -27.09 -11.10
C LEU A 5 -24.11 -27.44 -10.72
N ILE A 6 -23.66 -28.67 -11.01
CA ILE A 6 -22.27 -29.08 -10.76
C ILE A 6 -21.28 -28.22 -11.55
N VAL A 7 -21.55 -27.98 -12.84
CA VAL A 7 -20.68 -27.13 -13.67
C VAL A 7 -20.62 -25.71 -13.14
N ILE A 8 -21.75 -25.13 -12.72
CA ILE A 8 -21.78 -23.78 -12.11
C ILE A 8 -20.99 -23.76 -10.81
N SER A 9 -21.14 -24.77 -9.94
CA SER A 9 -20.38 -24.86 -8.69
C SER A 9 -18.87 -24.96 -8.91
N ILE A 10 -18.42 -25.76 -9.89
CA ILE A 10 -17.01 -25.86 -10.25
C ILE A 10 -16.48 -24.52 -10.76
N PHE A 11 -17.24 -23.84 -11.61
CA PHE A 11 -16.85 -22.52 -12.13
C PHE A 11 -16.72 -21.48 -11.00
N LEU A 12 -17.67 -21.44 -10.07
CA LEU A 12 -17.59 -20.55 -8.89
C LEU A 12 -16.39 -20.88 -8.00
N LEU A 13 -16.10 -22.16 -7.79
CA LEU A 13 -14.95 -22.59 -7.01
C LEU A 13 -13.63 -22.13 -7.65
N ILE A 14 -13.49 -22.30 -8.97
CA ILE A 14 -12.32 -21.83 -9.71
C ILE A 14 -12.18 -20.31 -9.59
N LEU A 15 -13.28 -19.57 -9.68
CA LEU A 15 -13.27 -18.11 -9.52
C LEU A 15 -12.75 -17.70 -8.14
N VAL A 16 -13.22 -18.36 -7.07
CA VAL A 16 -12.76 -18.11 -5.69
C VAL A 16 -11.27 -18.42 -5.55
N ILE A 17 -10.79 -19.53 -6.12
CA ILE A 17 -9.37 -19.90 -6.10
C ILE A 17 -8.51 -18.84 -6.80
N ILE A 18 -8.91 -18.39 -7.99
CA ILE A 18 -8.19 -17.35 -8.74
C ILE A 18 -8.12 -16.05 -7.94
N LEU A 19 -9.24 -15.65 -7.30
CA LEU A 19 -9.28 -14.45 -6.45
C LEU A 19 -8.36 -14.61 -5.22
N GLY A 20 -8.37 -15.78 -4.59
CA GLY A 20 -7.51 -16.10 -3.45
C GLY A 20 -6.03 -16.06 -3.80
N ILE A 21 -5.62 -16.73 -4.89
CA ILE A 21 -4.23 -16.70 -5.38
C ILE A 21 -3.79 -15.25 -5.60
N ARG A 22 -4.65 -14.44 -6.22
CA ARG A 22 -4.33 -13.05 -6.54
C ARG A 22 -4.06 -12.19 -5.29
N LEU A 23 -4.80 -12.42 -4.21
CA LEU A 23 -4.59 -11.73 -2.92
C LEU A 23 -3.25 -12.09 -2.28
N ILE A 24 -2.76 -13.31 -2.51
CA ILE A 24 -1.50 -13.81 -1.96
C ILE A 24 -0.32 -13.36 -2.84
N THR A 25 -0.46 -13.42 -4.16
CA THR A 25 0.63 -13.13 -5.10
C THR A 25 0.86 -11.64 -5.36
N ASN A 26 -0.15 -10.79 -5.13
CA ASN A 26 -0.03 -9.36 -5.36
C ASN A 26 -0.25 -8.60 -4.03
N PRO A 27 0.83 -8.19 -3.34
CA PRO A 27 0.74 -7.52 -2.04
C PRO A 27 -0.02 -6.19 -2.13
N LEU A 28 -0.04 -5.53 -3.30
CA LEU A 28 -0.75 -4.27 -3.50
C LEU A 28 -2.28 -4.44 -3.41
N VAL A 29 -2.82 -5.66 -3.51
CA VAL A 29 -4.26 -5.93 -3.39
C VAL A 29 -4.70 -6.06 -1.92
N GLN A 30 -3.78 -6.31 -0.99
CA GLN A 30 -4.04 -6.40 0.46
C GLN A 30 -4.67 -5.12 1.02
N SER A 31 -5.29 -5.18 2.20
CA SER A 31 -5.84 -3.97 2.83
C SER A 31 -4.74 -2.94 3.16
N GLU A 32 -5.13 -1.67 3.33
CA GLU A 32 -4.19 -0.61 3.72
C GLU A 32 -3.51 -0.94 5.06
N GLU A 33 -4.23 -1.54 6.01
CA GLU A 33 -3.67 -1.96 7.30
C GLU A 33 -2.68 -3.13 7.16
N GLU A 34 -3.00 -4.16 6.37
CA GLU A 34 -2.07 -5.29 6.16
C GLU A 34 -0.76 -4.82 5.50
N ILE A 35 -0.85 -3.92 4.51
CA ILE A 35 0.35 -3.32 3.89
C ILE A 35 1.14 -2.54 4.95
N ARG A 36 0.45 -1.72 5.77
CA ARG A 36 1.08 -0.95 6.85
C ARG A 36 1.80 -1.85 7.85
N GLU A 37 1.13 -2.89 8.35
CA GLU A 37 1.70 -3.86 9.28
C GLU A 37 2.91 -4.60 8.67
N ASN A 38 2.85 -4.95 7.39
CA ASN A 38 3.99 -5.57 6.71
C ASN A 38 5.18 -4.61 6.59
N MET A 39 4.93 -3.33 6.29
CA MET A 39 6.00 -2.32 6.30
C MET A 39 6.59 -2.11 7.69
N LEU A 40 5.77 -2.14 8.75
CA LEU A 40 6.25 -2.01 10.12
C LEU A 40 7.09 -3.20 10.61
N LYS A 41 7.03 -4.36 9.94
CA LYS A 41 7.94 -5.48 10.23
C LYS A 41 9.34 -5.23 9.69
N GLU A 42 9.45 -4.59 8.53
CA GLU A 42 10.73 -4.29 7.87
C GLU A 42 11.35 -2.99 8.42
N THR A 43 10.52 -1.96 8.64
CA THR A 43 10.91 -0.67 9.22
C THR A 43 10.03 -0.38 10.45
N PRO A 44 10.40 -0.91 11.63
CA PRO A 44 9.67 -0.66 12.87
C PRO A 44 9.58 0.83 13.25
N MET A 45 8.64 1.17 14.13
CA MET A 45 8.62 2.52 14.73
C MET A 45 9.94 2.79 15.45
N GLY A 46 10.45 4.00 15.33
CA GLY A 46 11.77 4.41 15.83
C GLY A 46 12.92 4.17 14.85
N THR A 47 12.71 3.50 13.72
CA THR A 47 13.76 3.37 12.68
C THR A 47 14.17 4.75 12.14
N GLN A 48 15.47 4.96 11.93
CA GLN A 48 15.97 6.23 11.42
C GLN A 48 15.55 6.46 9.97
N MET A 49 15.30 7.72 9.63
CA MET A 49 14.92 8.16 8.28
C MET A 49 15.92 7.69 7.24
N GLU A 50 17.22 7.76 7.55
CA GLU A 50 18.30 7.30 6.67
C GLU A 50 18.23 5.79 6.42
N ASP A 51 17.96 4.98 7.45
CA ASP A 51 17.80 3.53 7.32
C ASP A 51 16.54 3.19 6.49
N VAL A 52 15.46 3.95 6.65
CA VAL A 52 14.26 3.81 5.80
C VAL A 52 14.58 4.16 4.35
N ILE A 53 15.38 5.20 4.09
CA ILE A 53 15.82 5.54 2.72
C ILE A 53 16.63 4.39 2.12
N GLU A 54 17.60 3.85 2.84
CA GLU A 54 18.41 2.72 2.37
C GLU A 54 17.55 1.49 2.06
N PHE A 55 16.61 1.14 2.94
CA PHE A 55 15.65 0.06 2.71
C PHE A 55 14.83 0.28 1.43
N LEU A 56 14.34 1.51 1.22
CA LEU A 56 13.53 1.84 0.05
C LEU A 56 14.35 1.84 -1.25
N GLU A 57 15.59 2.34 -1.22
CA GLU A 57 16.51 2.32 -2.37
C GLU A 57 16.95 0.91 -2.75
N GLY A 58 16.95 -0.03 -1.79
CA GLY A 58 17.17 -1.45 -2.06
C GLY A 58 16.04 -2.14 -2.83
N ASN A 59 14.89 -1.48 -3.05
CA ASN A 59 13.74 -2.04 -3.75
C ASN A 59 13.57 -1.43 -5.16
N GLU A 60 13.90 -2.21 -6.20
CA GLU A 60 13.83 -1.75 -7.61
C GLU A 60 12.40 -1.50 -8.12
N GLU A 61 11.38 -2.09 -7.49
CA GLU A 61 9.98 -1.95 -7.94
C GLU A 61 9.31 -0.68 -7.40
N TRP A 62 9.87 -0.07 -6.36
CA TRP A 62 9.27 1.07 -5.68
C TRP A 62 9.91 2.38 -6.13
N GLU A 63 9.10 3.42 -6.26
CA GLU A 63 9.58 4.72 -6.68
C GLU A 63 9.45 5.73 -5.54
N ILE A 64 10.57 6.23 -5.03
CA ILE A 64 10.60 7.34 -4.07
C ILE A 64 10.17 8.61 -4.81
N LYS A 65 8.96 9.09 -4.53
CA LYS A 65 8.39 10.29 -5.16
C LYS A 65 8.88 11.58 -4.53
N SER A 66 9.16 11.57 -3.23
CA SER A 66 9.72 12.72 -2.52
C SER A 66 10.29 12.34 -1.17
N ILE A 67 11.37 13.00 -0.78
CA ILE A 67 11.94 13.01 0.56
C ILE A 67 11.86 14.46 1.06
N ARG A 68 11.30 14.69 2.24
CA ARG A 68 11.13 16.01 2.85
C ARG A 68 11.76 16.00 4.24
N TYR A 69 12.79 16.81 4.42
CA TYR A 69 13.52 16.93 5.70
C TYR A 69 12.98 18.05 6.61
N GLU A 70 12.03 18.84 6.12
CA GLU A 70 11.56 20.06 6.79
C GLU A 70 10.04 20.07 7.00
N ASN A 71 9.32 19.07 6.50
CA ASN A 71 7.87 18.98 6.66
C ASN A 71 7.39 17.52 6.72
N GLY A 72 6.33 17.30 7.50
CA GLY A 72 5.60 16.05 7.55
C GLY A 72 4.71 15.82 6.34
N PHE A 73 3.76 14.89 6.47
CA PHE A 73 2.73 14.68 5.45
C PHE A 73 1.32 14.90 6.00
N TYR A 74 0.41 15.33 5.13
CA TYR A 74 -1.00 15.50 5.48
C TYR A 74 -1.77 14.20 5.27
N HIS A 75 -2.28 13.64 6.37
CA HIS A 75 -3.09 12.42 6.33
C HIS A 75 -4.53 12.73 5.91
N GLN A 76 -4.89 12.44 4.66
CA GLN A 76 -6.21 12.80 4.11
C GLN A 76 -7.36 11.95 4.65
N GLY A 77 -7.07 10.81 5.29
CA GLY A 77 -8.08 9.98 5.97
C GLY A 77 -8.49 10.44 7.37
N ILE A 78 -7.86 11.47 7.94
CA ILE A 78 -8.15 11.98 9.29
C ILE A 78 -8.85 13.34 9.17
N THR A 79 -9.92 13.54 9.94
CA THR A 79 -10.66 14.82 10.03
C THR A 79 -10.67 15.32 11.47
N PRO A 80 -10.20 16.55 11.77
CA PRO A 80 -9.62 17.52 10.82
C PRO A 80 -8.29 17.03 10.26
N ARG A 81 -7.94 17.51 9.05
CA ARG A 81 -6.64 17.19 8.45
C ARG A 81 -5.53 17.64 9.39
N ARG A 82 -4.62 16.74 9.69
CA ARG A 82 -3.43 17.01 10.48
C ARG A 82 -2.18 16.67 9.69
N GLU A 83 -1.13 17.44 9.92
CA GLU A 83 0.22 17.08 9.53
C GLU A 83 0.73 16.00 10.49
N ILE A 84 1.42 15.01 9.96
CA ILE A 84 2.04 13.92 10.72
C ILE A 84 3.54 13.98 10.46
N GLY A 85 4.30 14.07 11.55
CA GLY A 85 5.75 14.19 11.55
C GLY A 85 6.25 15.59 11.22
N GLU A 86 7.54 15.79 11.44
CA GLU A 86 8.33 16.96 11.04
C GLU A 86 9.10 16.69 9.74
N LYS A 87 9.27 15.40 9.38
CA LYS A 87 9.88 14.95 8.12
C LYS A 87 9.02 13.88 7.49
N SER A 88 9.16 13.67 6.18
CA SER A 88 8.37 12.65 5.49
C SER A 88 9.04 12.07 4.24
N ILE A 89 8.68 10.84 3.92
CA ILE A 89 9.01 10.19 2.64
C ILE A 89 7.72 9.73 1.99
N ARG A 90 7.58 9.99 0.70
CA ARG A 90 6.47 9.47 -0.12
C ARG A 90 7.03 8.47 -1.12
N VAL A 91 6.43 7.28 -1.12
CA VAL A 91 6.80 6.19 -2.03
C VAL A 91 5.58 5.79 -2.84
N HIS A 92 5.78 5.55 -4.14
CA HIS A 92 4.81 4.88 -4.98
C HIS A 92 5.20 3.40 -5.08
N MET A 93 4.41 2.51 -4.48
CA MET A 93 4.67 1.07 -4.53
C MET A 93 4.21 0.41 -5.84
N GLY A 94 3.54 1.18 -6.72
CA GLY A 94 2.97 0.70 -7.97
C GLY A 94 1.44 0.70 -7.97
N TYR A 95 0.87 -0.11 -8.84
CA TYR A 95 -0.57 -0.12 -9.11
C TYR A 95 -1.11 -1.50 -9.44
N TYR A 96 -2.42 -1.68 -9.28
CA TYR A 96 -3.12 -2.89 -9.73
C TYR A 96 -4.44 -2.56 -10.42
N ARG A 97 -4.94 -3.49 -11.23
CA ARG A 97 -6.24 -3.40 -11.92
C ARG A 97 -7.20 -4.46 -11.37
N ALA A 98 -8.28 -4.05 -10.72
CA ALA A 98 -9.25 -5.02 -10.21
C ALA A 98 -10.11 -5.59 -11.36
N PHE A 99 -10.44 -6.89 -11.32
CA PHE A 99 -11.17 -7.57 -12.40
C PHE A 99 -12.59 -7.00 -12.61
N TYR A 100 -13.25 -6.56 -11.53
CA TYR A 100 -14.56 -5.88 -11.60
C TYR A 100 -14.45 -4.41 -12.05
N LYS A 101 -13.24 -3.91 -12.28
CA LYS A 101 -12.94 -2.55 -12.70
C LYS A 101 -11.86 -2.56 -13.79
N PHE A 102 -12.13 -3.27 -14.90
CA PHE A 102 -11.19 -3.36 -16.03
C PHE A 102 -10.64 -1.99 -16.51
N PHE A 103 -11.38 -0.90 -16.26
CA PHE A 103 -11.01 0.47 -16.60
C PHE A 103 -10.43 1.30 -15.44
N LEU A 104 -10.43 0.82 -14.19
CA LEU A 104 -9.92 1.59 -13.05
C LEU A 104 -8.59 1.03 -12.57
N ARG A 105 -7.62 1.93 -12.53
CA ARG A 105 -6.30 1.70 -11.96
C ARG A 105 -6.35 2.13 -10.49
N THR A 106 -5.90 1.26 -9.59
CA THR A 106 -5.67 1.63 -8.20
C THR A 106 -4.19 1.82 -7.99
N ASP A 107 -3.77 3.04 -7.68
CA ASP A 107 -2.41 3.38 -7.30
C ASP A 107 -2.24 3.24 -5.79
N VAL A 108 -1.12 2.64 -5.38
CA VAL A 108 -0.77 2.46 -3.97
C VAL A 108 0.43 3.36 -3.67
N SER A 109 0.32 4.16 -2.61
CA SER A 109 1.40 5.01 -2.11
C SER A 109 1.59 4.80 -0.61
N LEU A 110 2.85 4.83 -0.17
CA LEU A 110 3.22 4.88 1.24
C LEU A 110 3.66 6.31 1.59
N TYR A 111 3.37 6.68 2.83
CA TYR A 111 3.83 7.90 3.45
C TYR A 111 4.47 7.51 4.78
N TYR A 112 5.77 7.71 4.88
CA TYR A 112 6.51 7.59 6.13
C TYR A 112 6.56 8.97 6.77
N GLY A 113 6.21 9.07 8.05
CA GLY A 113 6.31 10.28 8.85
C GLY A 113 7.31 10.09 9.96
N PHE A 114 8.19 11.07 10.14
CA PHE A 114 9.27 11.02 11.12
C PHE A 114 9.18 12.20 12.08
N ASP A 115 9.70 12.04 13.29
CA ASP A 115 9.82 13.13 14.24
C ASP A 115 11.01 14.08 13.92
N GLU A 116 11.28 15.02 14.84
CA GLU A 116 12.39 15.97 14.72
C GLU A 116 13.78 15.29 14.68
N ASN A 117 13.93 14.16 15.37
CA ASN A 117 15.17 13.38 15.43
C ASN A 117 15.34 12.48 14.19
N GLY A 118 14.31 12.38 13.33
CA GLY A 118 14.31 11.50 12.19
C GLY A 118 13.90 10.07 12.53
N GLU A 119 13.27 9.84 13.67
CA GLU A 119 12.73 8.54 14.07
C GLU A 119 11.35 8.33 13.42
N LEU A 120 11.10 7.14 12.88
CA LEU A 120 9.83 6.79 12.27
C LEU A 120 8.70 6.75 13.31
N ILE A 121 7.65 7.55 13.11
CA ILE A 121 6.49 7.62 14.02
C ILE A 121 5.18 7.17 13.38
N GLU A 122 5.10 7.16 12.04
CA GLU A 122 3.89 6.71 11.34
C GLU A 122 4.20 6.19 9.95
N ILE A 123 3.44 5.18 9.53
CA ILE A 123 3.32 4.76 8.13
C ILE A 123 1.86 4.85 7.74
N TRP A 124 1.56 5.64 6.72
CA TRP A 124 0.24 5.70 6.12
C TRP A 124 0.25 5.12 4.71
N VAL A 125 -0.64 4.15 4.48
CA VAL A 125 -0.89 3.57 3.16
C VAL A 125 -2.10 4.27 2.57
N ARG A 126 -1.96 4.73 1.33
CA ARG A 126 -3.05 5.36 0.60
C ARG A 126 -3.28 4.65 -0.73
N LYS A 127 -4.52 4.24 -0.96
CA LYS A 127 -5.00 3.76 -2.25
C LYS A 127 -5.87 4.80 -2.94
N MET A 128 -5.52 5.14 -4.18
CA MET A 128 -6.32 6.03 -5.01
C MET A 128 -6.80 5.30 -6.25
N ILE A 129 -8.11 5.38 -6.49
CA ILE A 129 -8.73 4.88 -7.71
C ILE A 129 -8.73 6.04 -8.72
N GLY A 130 -8.01 5.85 -9.83
CA GLY A 130 -8.03 6.77 -10.97
C GLY A 130 -8.78 6.17 -12.17
N SER A 131 -9.42 7.03 -12.96
CA SER A 131 -9.79 6.72 -14.35
C SER A 131 -8.66 7.16 -15.28
N LEU A 132 -8.36 6.36 -16.31
CA LEU A 132 -7.47 6.74 -17.41
C LEU A 132 -8.07 7.87 -18.25
#